data_AF-A0A511D0H4-F1
#
_entry.id   AF-A0A511D0H4-F1
#
_cell.length_a   1.000
_cell.length_b   1.000
_cell.length_c   1.000
_cell.angle_alpha   90.00
_cell.angle_beta   90.00
_cell.angle_gamma   90.00
#
_symmetry.space_group_name_H-M   'P 1'
#
loop_
_entity.id
_entity.type
_entity.pdbx_description
1 polymer ?
#
loop_
_entity_poly.entity_id
_entity_poly.type
_entity_poly.pdbx_seq_one_letter_code
_entity_poly.pdbx_strand_id
1 'polypeptide(L)'
;MSVRRLLGRSVVGEHGAHLGHVRDVVARRSPDPTGTVVSGLVADIGGVPVFVSADAVAGWQTARVRLCSVPGNRPFAPRPDVLMLARGVLGRLVLTPSSRRPARPQ
;
A
#
# COMPACT_ATOMS: atom_id res chain seq x y z
N MET A 1 -11.99 -6.83 0.31
CA MET A 1 -11.05 -7.06 -0.83
C MET A 1 -9.71 -7.54 -0.27
N SER A 2 -9.04 -8.53 -0.86
CA SER A 2 -7.75 -9.05 -0.36
C SER A 2 -6.56 -8.39 -1.06
N VAL A 3 -5.51 -8.06 -0.30
CA VAL A 3 -4.23 -7.50 -0.81
C VAL A 3 -3.65 -8.37 -1.93
N ARG A 4 -3.73 -9.71 -1.81
CA ARG A 4 -3.24 -10.64 -2.83
C ARG A 4 -3.87 -10.40 -4.20
N ARG A 5 -5.12 -9.97 -4.25
CA ARG A 5 -5.83 -9.73 -5.52
C ARG A 5 -5.35 -8.46 -6.22
N LEU A 6 -4.71 -7.53 -5.50
CA LEU A 6 -4.19 -6.28 -6.06
C LEU A 6 -2.83 -6.47 -6.74
N LEU A 7 -2.03 -7.42 -6.29
CA LEU A 7 -0.69 -7.67 -6.82
C LEU A 7 -0.75 -8.12 -8.28
N GLY A 8 0.15 -7.59 -9.10
CA GLY A 8 0.23 -7.87 -10.54
C GLY A 8 -0.84 -7.18 -11.38
N ARG A 9 -1.85 -6.51 -10.79
CA ARG A 9 -2.85 -5.77 -11.57
C ARG A 9 -2.19 -4.68 -12.40
N SER A 10 -2.70 -4.48 -13.62
CA SER A 10 -2.29 -3.36 -14.46
C SER A 10 -2.61 -2.03 -13.78
N VAL A 11 -1.62 -1.16 -13.78
CA VAL A 11 -1.74 0.26 -13.43
C VAL A 11 -1.94 1.03 -14.73
N VAL A 12 -3.01 1.80 -14.79
CA VAL A 12 -3.37 2.60 -15.96
C VAL A 12 -3.48 4.07 -15.59
N GLY A 13 -3.07 4.95 -16.50
CA GLY A 13 -3.25 6.39 -16.35
C GLY A 13 -4.70 6.81 -16.55
N GLU A 14 -4.93 8.12 -16.44
CA GLU A 14 -6.27 8.71 -16.54
C GLU A 14 -6.97 8.35 -17.87
N HIS A 15 -6.23 8.35 -18.98
CA HIS A 15 -6.74 8.02 -20.32
C HIS A 15 -6.70 6.50 -20.64
N GLY A 16 -6.48 5.64 -19.65
CA GLY A 16 -6.41 4.20 -19.84
C GLY A 16 -5.07 3.66 -20.38
N ALA A 17 -4.08 4.54 -20.58
CA ALA A 17 -2.73 4.15 -20.99
C ALA A 17 -2.11 3.20 -19.95
N HIS A 18 -1.53 2.10 -20.42
CA HIS A 18 -0.85 1.15 -19.55
C HIS A 18 0.48 1.74 -19.06
N LEU A 19 0.65 1.82 -17.74
CA LEU A 19 1.85 2.38 -17.11
C LEU A 19 2.75 1.29 -16.52
N GLY A 20 2.16 0.16 -16.11
CA GLY A 20 2.88 -0.93 -15.46
C GLY A 20 1.99 -1.79 -14.58
N HIS A 21 2.54 -2.31 -13.48
CA HIS A 21 1.86 -3.28 -12.62
C HIS A 21 2.03 -2.97 -11.13
N VAL A 22 1.04 -3.34 -10.33
CA VAL A 22 1.13 -3.25 -8.87
C VAL A 22 2.12 -4.28 -8.35
N ARG A 23 3.14 -3.80 -7.64
CA ARG A 23 4.18 -4.62 -7.00
C ARG A 23 3.89 -4.91 -5.54
N ASP A 24 3.36 -3.94 -4.80
CA ASP A 24 3.06 -4.08 -3.38
C ASP A 24 2.01 -3.05 -2.92
N VAL A 25 1.45 -3.25 -1.72
CA VAL A 25 0.57 -2.30 -1.04
C VAL A 25 1.28 -1.75 0.19
N VAL A 26 1.18 -0.44 0.37
CA VAL A 26 1.94 0.29 1.38
C VAL A 26 1.01 0.78 2.48
N ALA A 27 1.24 0.30 3.68
CA ALA A 27 0.48 0.69 4.86
C ALA A 27 1.35 1.44 5.86
N ARG A 28 0.76 2.38 6.59
CA ARG A 28 1.40 3.13 7.67
C ARG A 28 0.62 2.95 8.94
N ARG A 29 1.31 3.00 10.07
CA ARG A 29 0.64 3.03 11.38
C ARG A 29 -0.22 4.30 11.46
N SER A 30 -1.46 4.11 11.90
CA SER A 30 -2.33 5.22 12.26
C SER A 30 -1.80 5.87 13.55
N PRO A 31 -2.06 7.16 13.78
CA PRO A 31 -1.97 7.76 15.11
C PRO A 31 -2.89 7.05 16.12
N ASP A 32 -3.99 6.44 15.64
CA ASP A 32 -4.84 5.56 16.44
C ASP A 32 -4.09 4.25 16.76
N PRO A 33 -3.97 3.88 18.05
CA PRO A 33 -3.24 2.69 18.48
C PRO A 33 -3.79 1.36 17.93
N THR A 34 -5.01 1.35 17.38
CA THR A 34 -5.66 0.16 16.83
C THR A 34 -5.51 0.04 15.31
N GLY A 35 -5.01 1.08 14.64
CA GLY A 35 -5.14 1.23 13.20
C GLY A 35 -3.82 1.10 12.42
N THR A 36 -3.87 0.39 11.30
CA THR A 36 -2.93 0.58 10.19
C THR A 36 -3.74 1.01 8.98
N VAL A 37 -3.33 2.08 8.31
CA VAL A 37 -4.04 2.63 7.15
C VAL A 37 -3.22 2.36 5.89
N VAL A 38 -3.89 1.94 4.82
CA VAL A 38 -3.26 1.85 3.49
C VAL A 38 -2.99 3.27 3.01
N SER A 39 -1.72 3.64 2.91
CA SER A 39 -1.26 4.95 2.46
C SER A 39 -1.04 5.02 0.95
N GLY A 40 -0.98 3.88 0.28
CA GLY A 40 -0.73 3.81 -1.16
C GLY A 40 -0.28 2.42 -1.62
N LEU A 41 0.37 2.39 -2.77
CA LEU A 41 0.91 1.18 -3.37
C LEU A 41 2.29 1.45 -3.98
N VAL A 42 3.05 0.39 -4.21
CA VAL A 42 4.23 0.43 -5.08
C VAL A 42 3.83 -0.18 -6.40
N ALA A 43 4.10 0.51 -7.50
CA ALA A 43 3.93 0.02 -8.85
C ALA A 43 5.28 -0.02 -9.55
N ASP A 44 5.54 -1.06 -10.34
CA ASP A 44 6.64 -1.03 -11.31
C ASP A 44 6.15 -0.28 -12.55
N ILE A 45 6.63 0.94 -12.75
CA ILE A 45 6.29 1.83 -13.88
C ILE A 45 7.56 2.04 -14.70
N GLY A 46 7.53 1.65 -15.98
CA GLY A 46 8.73 1.72 -16.82
C GLY A 46 9.94 0.94 -16.27
N GLY A 47 9.70 -0.13 -15.51
CA GLY A 47 10.74 -0.93 -14.84
C GLY A 47 11.26 -0.34 -13.52
N VAL A 48 10.74 0.82 -13.10
CA VAL A 48 11.15 1.48 -11.85
C VAL A 48 10.05 1.32 -10.81
N PRO A 49 10.37 0.88 -9.57
CA PRO A 49 9.39 0.87 -8.49
C PRO A 49 9.07 2.31 -8.07
N VAL A 50 7.80 2.70 -8.16
CA VAL A 50 7.31 4.04 -7.82
C VAL A 50 6.22 3.94 -6.78
N PHE A 51 6.27 4.84 -5.78
CA PHE A 51 5.19 4.97 -4.81
C PHE A 51 4.04 5.79 -5.39
N VAL A 52 2.83 5.27 -5.26
CA VAL A 52 1.59 5.93 -5.65
C VAL A 52 0.75 6.13 -4.39
N SER A 53 0.43 7.39 -4.07
CA SER A 53 -0.45 7.72 -2.93
C SER A 53 -1.83 7.12 -3.13
N ALA A 54 -2.49 6.74 -2.04
CA ALA A 54 -3.88 6.28 -2.10
C ALA A 54 -4.83 7.33 -2.70
N ASP A 55 -4.54 8.63 -2.49
CA ASP A 55 -5.32 9.73 -3.06
C ASP A 55 -5.21 9.83 -4.58
N ALA A 56 -4.14 9.27 -5.16
CA ALA A 56 -3.95 9.23 -6.60
C ALA A 56 -4.65 8.02 -7.26
N VAL A 57 -5.28 7.14 -6.48
CA VAL A 57 -5.95 5.93 -6.99
C VAL A 57 -7.46 6.16 -7.07
N ALA A 58 -7.98 6.17 -8.31
CA ALA A 58 -9.41 6.37 -8.58
C ALA A 58 -10.29 5.20 -8.11
N GLY A 59 -9.73 4.00 -8.07
CA GLY A 59 -10.48 2.79 -7.80
C GLY A 59 -9.58 1.60 -7.50
N TRP A 60 -9.77 1.03 -6.31
CA TRP A 60 -9.02 -0.15 -5.84
C TRP A 60 -9.69 -1.45 -6.25
N GLN A 61 -11.02 -1.45 -6.37
CA GLN A 61 -11.80 -2.68 -6.54
C GLN A 61 -11.87 -3.17 -7.99
N THR A 62 -11.52 -2.31 -8.95
CA THR A 62 -11.57 -2.59 -10.38
C THR A 62 -10.46 -3.52 -10.83
N ALA A 63 -10.68 -4.27 -11.91
CA ALA A 63 -9.68 -5.20 -12.47
C ALA A 63 -8.32 -4.54 -12.77
N ARG A 64 -8.32 -3.22 -12.99
CA ARG A 64 -7.13 -2.38 -13.16
C ARG A 64 -7.10 -1.31 -12.08
N VAL A 65 -5.91 -0.86 -11.69
CA VAL A 65 -5.72 0.30 -10.82
C VAL A 65 -5.60 1.53 -11.70
N ARG A 66 -6.58 2.43 -11.63
CA ARG A 66 -6.58 3.67 -12.41
C ARG A 66 -6.02 4.82 -11.57
N LEU A 67 -5.08 5.56 -12.15
CA LEU A 67 -4.50 6.74 -11.53
C LEU A 67 -5.23 7.99 -11.99
N CYS A 68 -5.53 8.89 -11.04
CA CYS A 68 -6.08 10.22 -11.32
C CYS A 68 -5.01 11.27 -11.64
N SER A 69 -3.74 10.95 -11.38
CA SER A 69 -2.61 11.85 -11.62
C SER A 69 -1.35 11.05 -11.93
N VAL A 70 -0.41 11.68 -12.61
CA VAL A 70 0.89 11.08 -12.96
C VAL A 70 1.72 10.97 -11.68
N PRO A 71 2.17 9.77 -11.30
CA PRO A 71 3.02 9.61 -10.13
C PRO A 71 4.40 10.21 -10.40
N GLY A 72 5.03 10.76 -9.36
CA GLY A 72 6.38 11.31 -9.48
C GLY A 72 7.40 10.24 -9.90
N ASN A 73 8.40 10.62 -10.68
CA ASN A 73 9.41 9.71 -11.23
C ASN A 73 10.55 9.36 -10.23
N ARG A 74 10.30 9.46 -8.92
CA ARG A 74 11.31 9.12 -7.92
C ARG A 74 11.20 7.64 -7.57
N PRO A 75 12.30 6.86 -7.66
CA PRO A 75 12.31 5.49 -7.20
C PRO A 75 11.86 5.37 -5.75
N PHE A 76 11.02 4.39 -5.46
CA PHE A 76 10.59 4.08 -4.12
C PHE A 76 11.75 3.49 -3.32
N ALA A 77 12.05 4.12 -2.18
CA ALA A 77 12.95 3.60 -1.17
C ALA A 77 12.13 3.17 0.07
N PRO A 78 12.25 1.91 0.53
CA PRO A 78 11.60 1.46 1.76
C PRO A 78 12.00 2.32 2.96
N ARG A 79 11.07 2.55 3.88
CA ARG A 79 11.30 3.31 5.11
C ARG A 79 10.86 2.50 6.33
N PRO A 80 11.49 2.67 7.51
CA PRO A 80 11.17 1.89 8.71
C PRO A 80 9.73 2.04 9.21
N ASP A 81 9.13 3.21 8.97
CA ASP A 81 7.77 3.58 9.36
C ASP A 81 6.68 3.01 8.42
N VAL A 82 7.10 2.33 7.36
CA VAL A 82 6.23 1.88 6.28
C VAL A 82 6.22 0.36 6.20
N LEU A 83 5.01 -0.21 6.15
CA LEU A 83 4.79 -1.65 6.01
C LEU A 83 4.42 -1.99 4.56
N MET A 84 5.24 -2.81 3.91
CA MET A 84 4.92 -3.45 2.64
C MET A 84 4.09 -4.70 2.91
N LEU A 85 2.80 -4.70 2.57
CA LEU A 85 1.88 -5.75 2.99
C LEU A 85 2.17 -7.09 2.30
N ALA A 86 2.54 -7.08 1.02
CA ALA A 86 2.81 -8.33 0.31
C ALA A 86 4.15 -8.93 0.68
N ARG A 87 5.20 -8.12 0.77
CA ARG A 87 6.55 -8.58 1.15
C ARG A 87 6.74 -8.80 2.65
N GLY A 88 6.09 -8.00 3.49
CA GLY A 88 6.35 -7.94 4.92
C GLY A 88 5.31 -8.66 5.78
N VAL A 89 4.07 -8.79 5.32
CA VAL A 89 2.94 -9.25 6.14
C VAL A 89 2.34 -10.57 5.62
N LEU A 90 2.18 -10.74 4.31
CA LEU A 90 1.64 -11.99 3.77
C LEU A 90 2.59 -13.17 4.11
N GLY A 91 2.10 -14.09 4.95
CA GLY A 91 2.86 -15.26 5.42
C GLY A 91 3.68 -15.03 6.69
N ARG A 92 3.58 -13.86 7.33
CA ARG A 92 4.27 -13.55 8.60
C ARG A 92 3.26 -13.13 9.67
N LEU A 93 3.55 -13.49 10.92
CA LEU A 93 2.78 -13.06 12.09
C LEU A 93 3.00 -11.55 12.30
N VAL A 94 1.95 -10.75 12.11
CA VAL A 94 1.97 -9.34 12.51
C VAL A 94 1.62 -9.29 13.99
N LEU A 95 2.65 -9.12 14.82
CA LEU A 95 2.45 -8.80 16.22
C LEU A 95 1.98 -7.35 16.31
N THR A 96 0.68 -7.15 16.46
CA THR A 96 0.18 -5.88 17.00
C THR A 96 0.63 -5.80 18.46
N PRO A 97 1.25 -4.69 18.91
CA PRO A 97 1.49 -4.52 20.33
C PRO A 97 0.13 -4.54 21.02
N SER A 98 -0.14 -5.64 21.73
CA SER A 98 -1.35 -5.82 22.52
C SER A 98 -1.52 -4.62 23.44
N SER A 99 -2.70 -4.02 23.42
CA SER A 99 -3.12 -2.99 24.36
C SER A 99 -2.66 -3.38 25.76
N ARG A 100 -1.80 -2.54 26.35
CA ARG A 100 -1.34 -2.70 27.72
C ARG A 100 -2.58 -2.61 28.61
N ARG A 101 -3.06 -3.75 29.09
CA ARG A 101 -4.19 -3.85 30.03
C ARG A 101 -3.87 -2.95 31.22
N PRO A 102 -4.69 -1.94 31.58
CA PRO A 102 -4.44 -1.19 32.80
C PRO A 102 -4.57 -2.15 33.98
N ALA A 103 -3.51 -2.25 34.79
CA ALA A 103 -3.56 -2.93 36.06
C ALA A 103 -4.61 -2.21 36.93
N ARG A 104 -5.60 -2.95 37.42
CA ARG A 104 -6.54 -2.45 38.44
C ARG A 104 -5.72 -2.09 39.69
N PRO A 105 -5.87 -0.89 40.28
CA PRO A 105 -5.38 -0.65 41.63
C PRO A 105 -6.24 -1.47 42.61
N GLN A 106 -5.57 -2.08 43.59
CA GLN A 106 -6.21 -2.62 44.80
C GLN A 106 -6.46 -1.49 45.79
#